data_AF-A0ABD0YZN9-F1
#
_entry.id   AF-A0ABD0YZN9-F1
#
_cell.length_a   1.000
_cell.length_b   1.000
_cell.length_c   1.000
_cell.angle_alpha   90.00
_cell.angle_beta   90.00
_cell.angle_gamma   90.00
#
_symmetry.space_group_name_H-M   'P 1'
#
loop_
_entity.id
_entity.type
_entity.pdbx_description
1 polymer ?
#
loop_
_entity_poly.entity_id
_entity_poly.type
_entity_poly.pdbx_seq_one_letter_code
_entity_poly.pdbx_strand_id
1 'polypeptide(L)'
;EQISKKKEDTIVFVKGSSAVAAAWGIHHYLRHFCNCHLSWEYNRIQLPLSLPEANVNITANDRLRYYQNVCTYGYSFVWWDWSTYWEPHLDWMALNGLNLALAPIGQEMAWKAVYLQLGLTQQEISEYFTGPAFLPWNRMGNLRGWSGPLTDSWHNNQYSLQKKILKRMVELGIMPIFPAFSGIVPRSFKRIFPDANLTKMSNWNNFEDSYCCPYYLSPVDPLFGKIGSMFLREYRLIYGGGENQMYSCDPFNEMTPPNGTNLKAAGNSIFSAMTSVDKGAIWVLQGWMFQSGKYYWTKTRSKEFLTSVPLGRILVLDLQSEKTPQYDRLDNYFGQPYIWCMLHNFGGTLGLHGSASKINTAVYMARKATNSTMIGVGLTPEGINQNYVIYELMLENSWKKEPSNLTEWYKNGWFPYNLLPLFFHVQMGMFNIALYVTKVLDIKYKTDNLR
;
A
#
# COMPACT_ATOMS: atom_id res chain seq x y z
N GLU A 1 -16.91 12.47 13.14
CA GLU A 1 -16.69 11.89 14.47
C GLU A 1 -17.08 12.92 15.50
N GLN A 2 -17.90 12.56 16.47
CA GLN A 2 -18.28 13.42 17.57
C GLN A 2 -17.67 12.86 18.86
N ILE A 3 -16.92 13.71 19.58
CA ILE A 3 -16.33 13.38 20.87
C ILE A 3 -16.90 14.35 21.90
N SER A 4 -17.53 13.83 22.95
CA SER A 4 -18.12 14.64 24.01
C SER A 4 -17.88 14.07 25.39
N LYS A 5 -17.45 14.93 26.31
CA LYS A 5 -17.32 14.65 27.75
C LYS A 5 -17.51 15.95 28.53
N LYS A 6 -18.50 16.01 29.43
CA LYS A 6 -18.68 17.17 30.34
C LYS A 6 -17.80 17.01 31.57
N LYS A 7 -17.61 18.09 32.33
CA LYS A 7 -16.71 18.09 33.50
C LYS A 7 -17.08 17.04 34.53
N GLU A 8 -18.37 16.91 34.80
CA GLU A 8 -18.95 16.05 35.83
C GLU A 8 -19.01 14.58 35.40
N ASP A 9 -18.85 14.29 34.11
CA ASP A 9 -18.94 12.94 33.57
C ASP A 9 -17.65 12.15 33.86
N THR A 10 -17.80 10.85 34.10
CA THR A 10 -16.68 9.90 34.18
C THR A 10 -16.43 9.16 32.86
N ILE A 11 -17.33 9.31 31.89
CA ILE A 11 -17.33 8.59 30.61
C ILE A 11 -17.11 9.58 29.46
N VAL A 12 -16.28 9.18 28.50
CA VAL A 12 -16.10 9.90 27.23
C VAL A 12 -16.95 9.23 26.17
N PHE A 13 -17.82 9.99 25.52
CA PHE A 13 -18.64 9.48 24.42
C PHE A 13 -17.93 9.74 23.09
N VAL A 14 -17.72 8.69 22.30
CA VAL A 14 -17.17 8.77 20.94
C VAL A 14 -18.17 8.16 19.97
N LYS A 15 -18.63 8.95 19.00
CA LYS A 15 -19.54 8.53 17.93
C LYS A 15 -18.85 8.67 16.57
N GLY A 16 -18.63 7.54 15.90
CA GLY A 16 -18.12 7.46 14.53
C GLY A 16 -19.23 7.10 13.53
N SER A 17 -19.05 7.46 12.26
CA SER A 17 -19.91 6.98 11.16
C SER A 17 -19.59 5.53 10.74
N SER A 18 -18.48 4.99 11.23
CA SER A 18 -17.98 3.63 11.04
C SER A 18 -17.11 3.23 12.24
N ALA A 19 -16.73 1.95 12.33
CA ALA A 19 -15.84 1.47 13.38
C ALA A 19 -14.46 2.16 13.36
N VAL A 20 -13.85 2.30 12.17
CA VAL A 20 -12.58 3.03 12.00
C VAL A 20 -12.70 4.51 12.38
N ALA A 21 -13.83 5.15 12.07
CA ALA A 21 -14.10 6.53 12.51
C ALA A 21 -14.16 6.63 14.04
N ALA A 22 -14.83 5.69 14.71
CA ALA A 22 -14.88 5.66 16.16
C ALA A 22 -13.50 5.40 16.78
N ALA A 23 -12.72 4.46 16.23
CA ALA A 23 -11.35 4.18 16.67
C ALA A 23 -10.45 5.41 16.52
N TRP A 24 -10.51 6.11 15.38
CA TRP A 24 -9.79 7.36 15.20
C TRP A 24 -10.23 8.43 16.20
N GLY A 25 -11.54 8.54 16.49
CA GLY A 25 -12.05 9.47 17.50
C GLY A 25 -11.48 9.19 18.92
N ILE A 26 -11.35 7.91 19.28
CA ILE A 26 -10.70 7.49 20.53
C ILE A 26 -9.23 7.93 20.51
N HIS A 27 -8.49 7.63 19.43
CA HIS A 27 -7.09 8.03 19.30
C HIS A 27 -6.91 9.55 19.35
N HIS A 28 -7.78 10.31 18.69
CA HIS A 28 -7.77 11.77 18.70
C HIS A 28 -7.98 12.31 20.13
N TYR A 29 -8.92 11.73 20.88
CA TYR A 29 -9.15 12.10 22.27
C TYR A 29 -7.91 11.81 23.15
N LEU A 30 -7.39 10.58 23.07
CA LEU A 30 -6.20 10.17 23.81
C LEU A 30 -5.02 11.09 23.55
N ARG A 31 -4.81 11.47 22.28
CA ARG A 31 -3.67 12.28 21.88
C ARG A 31 -3.81 13.74 22.27
N HIS A 32 -4.92 14.37 21.90
CA HIS A 32 -5.07 15.82 22.02
C HIS A 32 -5.61 16.28 23.38
N PHE A 33 -6.26 15.39 24.12
CA PHE A 33 -6.82 15.71 25.43
C PHE A 33 -6.01 15.03 26.54
N CYS A 34 -5.68 13.73 26.38
CA CYS A 34 -4.99 12.97 27.44
C CYS A 34 -3.46 12.95 27.31
N ASN A 35 -2.87 13.61 26.30
CA ASN A 35 -1.42 13.62 26.06
C ASN A 35 -0.80 12.21 25.95
N CYS A 36 -1.57 11.28 25.40
CA CYS A 36 -1.13 9.93 25.10
C CYS A 36 -0.52 9.83 23.71
N HIS A 37 0.32 8.83 23.49
CA HIS A 37 0.96 8.57 22.21
C HIS A 37 0.96 7.07 21.90
N LEU A 38 0.65 6.70 20.66
CA LEU A 38 0.61 5.32 20.20
C LEU A 38 1.40 5.19 18.89
N SER A 39 2.35 4.26 18.86
CA SER A 39 3.21 4.00 17.68
C SER A 39 3.49 2.50 17.53
N TRP A 40 4.29 2.09 16.54
CA TRP A 40 4.60 0.66 16.38
C TRP A 40 5.44 0.09 17.53
N GLU A 41 6.35 0.87 18.12
CA GLU A 41 7.28 0.36 19.16
C GLU A 41 7.07 1.01 20.54
N TYR A 42 6.52 2.22 20.60
CA TYR A 42 6.38 2.95 21.86
C TYR A 42 4.97 3.48 22.06
N ASN A 43 4.37 3.11 23.20
CA ASN A 43 3.06 3.55 23.62
C ASN A 43 3.16 4.24 24.98
N ARG A 44 2.62 5.45 25.07
CA ARG A 44 2.41 6.18 26.33
C ARG A 44 0.91 6.36 26.54
N ILE A 45 0.35 5.55 27.43
CA ILE A 45 -1.09 5.55 27.76
C ILE A 45 -1.27 5.88 29.25
N GLN A 46 -0.70 7.01 29.68
CA GLN A 46 -0.88 7.50 31.04
C GLN A 46 -2.05 8.47 31.07
N LEU A 47 -3.22 7.97 31.45
CA LEU A 47 -4.42 8.79 31.55
C LEU A 47 -4.36 9.73 32.76
N PRO A 48 -4.85 10.98 32.65
CA PRO A 48 -5.01 11.85 33.81
C PRO A 48 -6.06 11.28 34.78
N LEU A 49 -5.92 11.58 36.07
CA LEU A 49 -6.87 11.15 37.12
C LEU A 49 -8.32 11.56 36.81
N SER A 50 -8.49 12.73 36.20
CA SER A 50 -9.76 13.19 35.67
C SER A 50 -9.63 13.37 34.16
N LEU A 51 -10.48 12.69 33.41
CA LEU A 51 -10.50 12.76 31.96
C LEU A 51 -10.90 14.18 31.50
N PRO A 52 -10.16 14.81 30.57
CA PRO A 52 -10.41 16.20 30.18
C PRO A 52 -11.71 16.36 29.39
N GLU A 53 -12.36 17.51 29.54
CA GLU A 53 -13.56 17.86 28.79
C GLU A 53 -13.29 17.89 27.28
N ALA A 54 -14.28 17.46 26.50
CA ALA A 54 -14.24 17.51 25.05
C ALA A 54 -15.62 17.83 24.49
N ASN A 55 -15.66 18.62 23.42
CA ASN A 55 -16.85 18.83 22.61
C ASN A 55 -16.40 19.18 21.19
N VAL A 56 -16.06 18.16 20.41
CA VAL A 56 -15.55 18.34 19.04
C VAL A 56 -16.31 17.47 18.06
N ASN A 57 -16.52 18.02 16.86
CA ASN A 57 -17.04 17.30 15.71
C ASN A 57 -16.07 17.48 14.54
N ILE A 58 -15.48 16.38 14.08
CA ILE A 58 -14.45 16.37 13.03
C ILE A 58 -14.95 15.51 11.88
N THR A 59 -14.60 15.84 10.64
CA THR A 59 -14.93 15.02 9.47
C THR A 59 -13.69 14.90 8.61
N ALA A 60 -13.31 13.67 8.27
CA ALA A 60 -12.23 13.40 7.32
C ALA A 60 -12.40 14.20 6.03
N ASN A 61 -11.29 14.64 5.46
CA ASN A 61 -11.28 15.36 4.18
C ASN A 61 -11.56 14.46 2.99
N ASP A 62 -11.17 13.20 3.10
CA ASP A 62 -11.16 12.27 1.99
C ASP A 62 -11.99 11.01 2.31
N ARG A 63 -12.43 10.31 1.26
CA ARG A 63 -13.18 9.06 1.43
C ARG A 63 -12.29 7.94 1.94
N LEU A 64 -11.06 7.86 1.42
CA LEU A 64 -10.14 6.74 1.64
C LEU A 64 -8.86 7.17 2.34
N ARG A 65 -8.41 6.33 3.27
CA ARG A 65 -7.09 6.40 3.92
C ARG A 65 -6.45 5.04 3.73
N TYR A 66 -5.54 4.97 2.77
CA TYR A 66 -4.93 3.73 2.28
C TYR A 66 -3.67 3.37 3.06
N TYR A 67 -3.42 2.08 3.24
CA TYR A 67 -2.16 1.61 3.76
C TYR A 67 -1.61 0.35 3.09
N GLN A 68 -0.27 0.36 3.03
CA GLN A 68 0.72 -0.69 2.75
C GLN A 68 1.27 -0.64 1.32
N ASN A 69 2.56 -0.90 1.19
CA ASN A 69 3.17 -1.28 -0.07
C ASN A 69 3.10 -2.81 -0.21
N VAL A 70 3.10 -3.34 -1.44
CA VAL A 70 3.30 -4.78 -1.66
C VAL A 70 4.63 -5.25 -1.07
N CYS A 71 5.68 -4.41 -1.12
CA CYS A 71 7.00 -4.70 -0.56
C CYS A 71 7.00 -4.88 0.97
N THR A 72 6.11 -4.20 1.70
CA THR A 72 5.98 -4.30 3.17
C THR A 72 5.79 -5.74 3.64
N TYR A 73 5.15 -6.57 2.81
CA TYR A 73 4.91 -7.97 3.11
C TYR A 73 6.18 -8.83 3.12
N GLY A 74 7.24 -8.41 2.42
CA GLY A 74 8.55 -9.08 2.43
C GLY A 74 9.51 -8.43 3.42
N TYR A 75 9.52 -7.10 3.50
CA TYR A 75 10.49 -6.35 4.32
C TYR A 75 10.08 -6.20 5.78
N SER A 76 8.80 -6.34 6.13
CA SER A 76 8.34 -6.15 7.51
C SER A 76 7.44 -7.27 8.01
N PHE A 77 6.45 -7.71 7.22
CA PHE A 77 5.38 -8.58 7.75
C PHE A 77 5.65 -10.08 7.61
N VAL A 78 6.69 -10.51 6.89
CA VAL A 78 6.88 -11.91 6.46
C VAL A 78 6.91 -12.91 7.63
N TRP A 79 7.42 -12.51 8.79
CA TRP A 79 7.55 -13.38 9.97
C TRP A 79 6.54 -13.08 11.08
N TRP A 80 5.53 -12.26 10.78
CA TRP A 80 4.56 -11.84 11.79
C TRP A 80 3.55 -12.94 12.11
N ASP A 81 3.42 -13.24 13.39
CA ASP A 81 2.29 -13.99 13.93
C ASP A 81 1.07 -13.09 14.17
N TRP A 82 -0.05 -13.72 14.55
CA TRP A 82 -1.31 -13.04 14.82
C TRP A 82 -1.24 -12.14 16.06
N SER A 83 -0.93 -12.71 17.23
CA SER A 83 -1.10 -12.09 18.54
C SER A 83 -0.08 -10.99 18.82
N THR A 84 1.16 -11.20 18.39
CA THR A 84 2.28 -10.30 18.69
C THR A 84 2.26 -9.09 17.77
N TYR A 85 1.88 -9.28 16.50
CA TYR A 85 2.07 -8.26 15.47
C TYR A 85 0.78 -7.90 14.73
N TRP A 86 0.11 -8.85 14.07
CA TRP A 86 -1.01 -8.49 13.17
C TRP A 86 -2.22 -7.89 13.87
N GLU A 87 -2.64 -8.45 15.00
CA GLU A 87 -3.77 -7.92 15.77
C GLU A 87 -3.52 -6.49 16.29
N PRO A 88 -2.43 -6.19 17.02
CA PRO A 88 -2.15 -4.82 17.45
C PRO A 88 -1.86 -3.88 16.27
N HIS A 89 -1.34 -4.39 15.15
CA HIS A 89 -1.12 -3.57 13.96
C HIS A 89 -2.44 -3.16 13.29
N LEU A 90 -3.44 -4.03 13.24
CA LEU A 90 -4.78 -3.69 12.74
C LEU A 90 -5.47 -2.67 13.66
N ASP A 91 -5.26 -2.77 14.98
CA ASP A 91 -5.72 -1.76 15.93
C ASP A 91 -5.03 -0.41 15.67
N TRP A 92 -3.70 -0.40 15.48
CA TRP A 92 -2.96 0.80 15.09
C TRP A 92 -3.49 1.39 13.78
N MET A 93 -3.84 0.56 12.79
CA MET A 93 -4.44 1.01 11.54
C MET A 93 -5.77 1.72 11.78
N ALA A 94 -6.67 1.12 12.55
CA ALA A 94 -7.97 1.69 12.87
C ALA A 94 -7.86 2.99 13.69
N LEU A 95 -6.99 3.02 14.70
CA LEU A 95 -6.69 4.21 15.51
C LEU A 95 -6.13 5.37 14.66
N ASN A 96 -5.41 5.06 13.59
CA ASN A 96 -4.92 6.07 12.63
C ASN A 96 -5.92 6.39 11.51
N GLY A 97 -7.13 5.83 11.55
CA GLY A 97 -8.19 6.11 10.61
C GLY A 97 -8.05 5.42 9.25
N LEU A 98 -7.10 4.49 9.09
CA LEU A 98 -6.87 3.75 7.86
C LEU A 98 -8.06 2.81 7.60
N ASN A 99 -8.73 2.99 6.45
CA ASN A 99 -9.96 2.27 6.12
C ASN A 99 -9.88 1.47 4.82
N LEU A 100 -8.69 1.41 4.20
CA LEU A 100 -8.42 0.63 3.01
C LEU A 100 -7.00 0.07 3.09
N ALA A 101 -6.81 -1.24 2.95
CA ALA A 101 -5.48 -1.84 3.02
C ALA A 101 -5.37 -3.11 2.18
N LEU A 102 -4.16 -3.44 1.75
CA LEU A 102 -3.87 -4.70 1.07
C LEU A 102 -4.17 -5.89 1.99
N ALA A 103 -4.64 -6.99 1.39
CA ALA A 103 -4.77 -8.28 2.07
C ALA A 103 -4.33 -9.42 1.13
N PRO A 104 -3.03 -9.54 0.82
CA PRO A 104 -2.48 -10.50 -0.14
C PRO A 104 -2.00 -11.82 0.51
N ILE A 105 -2.10 -11.97 1.83
CA ILE A 105 -1.52 -13.11 2.55
C ILE A 105 -2.19 -14.41 2.14
N GLY A 106 -1.37 -15.45 1.95
CA GLY A 106 -1.84 -16.79 1.63
C GLY A 106 -2.40 -16.95 0.22
N GLN A 107 -2.24 -15.96 -0.67
CA GLN A 107 -2.68 -16.06 -2.07
C GLN A 107 -1.97 -17.20 -2.83
N GLU A 108 -0.78 -17.61 -2.40
CA GLU A 108 -0.05 -18.75 -2.97
C GLU A 108 -0.83 -20.06 -2.83
N MET A 109 -1.71 -20.18 -1.82
CA MET A 109 -2.58 -21.34 -1.67
C MET A 109 -3.65 -21.39 -2.77
N ALA A 110 -4.27 -20.26 -3.10
CA ALA A 110 -5.20 -20.16 -4.22
C ALA A 110 -4.50 -20.43 -5.56
N TRP A 111 -3.29 -19.87 -5.75
CA TRP A 111 -2.50 -20.14 -6.93
C TRP A 111 -2.08 -21.61 -7.05
N LYS A 112 -1.64 -22.24 -5.95
CA LYS A 112 -1.31 -23.68 -5.91
C LYS A 112 -2.50 -24.52 -6.37
N ALA A 113 -3.71 -24.25 -5.86
CA ALA A 113 -4.92 -24.94 -6.26
C ALA A 113 -5.25 -24.75 -7.75
N VAL A 114 -5.19 -23.52 -8.26
CA VAL A 114 -5.41 -23.22 -9.68
C VAL A 114 -4.38 -23.91 -10.57
N TYR A 115 -3.10 -23.86 -10.22
CA TYR A 115 -2.04 -24.47 -11.01
C TYR A 115 -2.14 -26.00 -11.07
N LEU A 116 -2.49 -26.65 -9.96
CA LEU A 116 -2.79 -28.09 -9.95
C LEU A 116 -3.98 -28.41 -10.86
N GLN A 117 -5.07 -27.63 -10.81
CA GLN A 117 -6.23 -27.81 -11.69
C GLN A 117 -5.88 -27.61 -13.18
N LEU A 118 -4.88 -26.76 -13.50
CA LEU A 118 -4.39 -26.55 -14.87
C LEU A 118 -3.40 -27.63 -15.34
N GLY A 119 -2.95 -28.53 -14.45
CA GLY A 119 -2.03 -29.63 -14.80
C GLY A 119 -0.54 -29.36 -14.56
N LEU A 120 -0.19 -28.34 -13.77
CA LEU A 120 1.17 -28.23 -13.22
C LEU A 120 1.41 -29.32 -12.18
N THR A 121 2.62 -29.83 -12.15
CA THR A 121 3.08 -30.75 -11.10
C THR A 121 3.43 -29.97 -9.83
N GLN A 122 3.45 -30.66 -8.68
CA GLN A 122 3.88 -30.06 -7.41
C GLN A 122 5.32 -29.53 -7.50
N GLN A 123 6.21 -30.20 -8.24
CA GLN A 123 7.58 -29.75 -8.44
C GLN A 123 7.62 -28.41 -9.20
N GLU A 124 6.89 -28.28 -10.31
CA GLU A 124 6.84 -27.03 -11.09
C GLU A 124 6.26 -25.85 -10.30
N ILE A 125 5.29 -26.11 -9.43
CA ILE A 125 4.74 -25.08 -8.53
C ILE A 125 5.80 -24.68 -7.49
N SER A 126 6.54 -25.65 -6.96
CA SER A 126 7.60 -25.43 -5.96
C SER A 126 8.78 -24.64 -6.55
N GLU A 127 9.09 -24.83 -7.84
CA GLU A 127 10.10 -24.07 -8.59
C GLU A 127 9.61 -22.67 -9.02
N TYR A 128 8.30 -22.40 -8.94
CA TYR A 128 7.73 -21.11 -9.31
C TYR A 128 7.70 -20.13 -8.13
N PHE A 129 7.17 -20.52 -6.98
CA PHE A 129 7.10 -19.63 -5.82
C PHE A 129 8.49 -19.35 -5.25
N THR A 130 8.75 -18.10 -4.91
CA THR A 130 9.96 -17.72 -4.18
C THR A 130 9.85 -18.10 -2.70
N GLY A 131 10.95 -17.95 -1.97
CA GLY A 131 10.94 -18.01 -0.51
C GLY A 131 10.09 -16.88 0.10
N PRO A 132 9.62 -17.04 1.35
CA PRO A 132 8.67 -16.12 1.98
C PRO A 132 9.02 -14.63 1.89
N ALA A 133 10.27 -14.27 2.14
CA ALA A 133 10.74 -12.88 2.15
C ALA A 133 10.69 -12.23 0.75
N PHE A 134 10.66 -13.03 -0.32
CA PHE A 134 10.70 -12.57 -1.70
C PHE A 134 9.35 -12.70 -2.43
N LEU A 135 8.28 -13.05 -1.71
CA LEU A 135 6.95 -13.17 -2.30
C LEU A 135 6.42 -11.88 -2.94
N PRO A 136 6.69 -10.65 -2.43
CA PRO A 136 6.26 -9.44 -3.11
C PRO A 136 6.72 -9.38 -4.58
N TRP A 137 8.01 -9.65 -4.84
CA TRP A 137 8.56 -9.64 -6.20
C TRP A 137 8.13 -10.83 -7.06
N ASN A 138 7.75 -11.95 -6.45
CA ASN A 138 7.13 -13.05 -7.20
C ASN A 138 5.71 -12.68 -7.65
N ARG A 139 4.90 -12.10 -6.76
CA ARG A 139 3.52 -11.66 -7.03
C ARG A 139 3.46 -10.56 -8.10
N MET A 140 4.45 -9.66 -8.11
CA MET A 140 4.61 -8.63 -9.13
C MET A 140 5.22 -9.16 -10.45
N GLY A 141 5.62 -10.42 -10.51
CA GLY A 141 6.16 -11.06 -11.70
C GLY A 141 7.62 -10.72 -12.02
N ASN A 142 8.37 -10.17 -11.07
CA ASN A 142 9.79 -9.87 -11.22
C ASN A 142 10.65 -11.14 -11.07
N LEU A 143 10.28 -12.02 -10.12
CA LEU A 143 11.06 -13.20 -9.73
C LEU A 143 10.24 -14.49 -9.74
N ARG A 144 10.92 -15.64 -9.79
CA ARG A 144 10.39 -16.97 -9.50
C ARG A 144 11.42 -17.81 -8.77
N GLY A 145 11.00 -18.74 -7.93
CA GLY A 145 11.82 -19.80 -7.34
C GLY A 145 12.94 -19.39 -6.36
N TRP A 146 13.43 -18.15 -6.40
CA TRP A 146 14.52 -17.67 -5.55
C TRP A 146 14.23 -17.89 -4.06
N SER A 147 15.14 -18.57 -3.36
CA SER A 147 15.02 -18.91 -1.94
C SER A 147 13.78 -19.77 -1.58
N GLY A 148 13.13 -20.39 -2.56
CA GLY A 148 12.05 -21.37 -2.36
C GLY A 148 12.58 -22.79 -2.06
N PRO A 149 11.70 -23.80 -1.98
CA PRO A 149 10.25 -23.72 -2.16
C PRO A 149 9.50 -23.33 -0.87
N LEU A 150 8.22 -22.95 -1.00
CA LEU A 150 7.31 -22.80 0.14
C LEU A 150 6.90 -24.18 0.68
N THR A 151 6.89 -24.33 2.00
CA THR A 151 6.46 -25.57 2.67
C THR A 151 4.95 -25.61 2.86
N ASP A 152 4.37 -26.80 3.06
CA ASP A 152 2.95 -26.92 3.40
C ASP A 152 2.61 -26.25 4.74
N SER A 153 3.55 -26.26 5.70
CA SER A 153 3.42 -25.51 6.95
C SER A 153 3.26 -24.01 6.70
N TRP A 154 4.04 -23.43 5.78
CA TRP A 154 3.88 -22.04 5.37
C TRP A 154 2.47 -21.79 4.81
N HIS A 155 2.01 -22.60 3.86
CA HIS A 155 0.67 -22.45 3.27
C HIS A 155 -0.45 -22.49 4.33
N ASN A 156 -0.40 -23.47 5.24
CA ASN A 156 -1.41 -23.63 6.29
C ASN A 156 -1.40 -22.48 7.31
N ASN A 157 -0.21 -21.98 7.66
CA ASN A 157 -0.06 -20.85 8.56
C ASN A 157 -0.59 -19.56 7.92
N GLN A 158 -0.22 -19.27 6.66
CA GLN A 158 -0.69 -18.08 5.96
C GLN A 158 -2.21 -18.13 5.68
N TYR A 159 -2.76 -19.30 5.38
CA TYR A 159 -4.22 -19.50 5.28
C TYR A 159 -4.94 -19.10 6.55
N SER A 160 -4.47 -19.63 7.69
CA SER A 160 -5.08 -19.37 9.00
C SER A 160 -4.93 -17.92 9.41
N LEU A 161 -3.76 -17.33 9.15
CA LEU A 161 -3.45 -15.93 9.44
C LEU A 161 -4.34 -14.98 8.65
N GLN A 162 -4.46 -15.17 7.33
CA GLN A 162 -5.27 -14.31 6.47
C GLN A 162 -6.74 -14.32 6.88
N LYS A 163 -7.29 -15.48 7.26
CA LYS A 163 -8.69 -15.54 7.76
C LYS A 163 -8.91 -14.69 9.01
N LYS A 164 -7.94 -14.67 9.93
CA LYS A 164 -8.01 -13.80 11.12
C LYS A 164 -7.92 -12.32 10.75
N ILE A 165 -6.96 -11.98 9.88
CA ILE A 165 -6.78 -10.60 9.39
C ILE A 165 -8.04 -10.08 8.72
N LEU A 166 -8.61 -10.81 7.77
CA LEU A 166 -9.81 -10.39 7.04
C LEU A 166 -11.02 -10.21 7.98
N LYS A 167 -11.22 -11.12 8.93
CA LYS A 167 -12.28 -10.99 9.93
C LYS A 167 -12.11 -9.69 10.73
N ARG A 168 -10.90 -9.44 11.24
CA ARG A 168 -10.61 -8.25 12.06
C ARG A 168 -10.68 -6.95 11.27
N MET A 169 -10.25 -6.95 10.00
CA MET A 169 -10.43 -5.82 9.09
C MET A 169 -11.91 -5.44 8.96
N VAL A 170 -12.80 -6.41 8.74
CA VAL A 170 -14.25 -6.17 8.66
C VAL A 170 -14.81 -5.64 9.98
N GLU A 171 -14.43 -6.22 11.13
CA GLU A 171 -14.84 -5.74 12.47
C GLU A 171 -14.44 -4.27 12.70
N LEU A 172 -13.25 -3.88 12.23
CA LEU A 172 -12.72 -2.53 12.35
C LEU A 172 -13.22 -1.57 11.25
N GLY A 173 -13.97 -2.06 10.25
CA GLY A 173 -14.42 -1.26 9.11
C GLY A 173 -13.30 -0.88 8.14
N ILE A 174 -12.25 -1.68 8.08
CA ILE A 174 -11.15 -1.57 7.11
C ILE A 174 -11.49 -2.44 5.90
N MET A 175 -11.54 -1.84 4.72
CA MET A 175 -11.81 -2.56 3.48
C MET A 175 -10.55 -3.29 3.01
N PRO A 176 -10.59 -4.63 2.85
CA PRO A 176 -9.46 -5.37 2.30
C PRO A 176 -9.40 -5.24 0.78
N ILE A 177 -8.18 -5.14 0.25
CA ILE A 177 -7.89 -5.22 -1.18
C ILE A 177 -7.32 -6.61 -1.47
N PHE A 178 -8.04 -7.38 -2.26
CA PHE A 178 -7.66 -8.75 -2.62
C PHE A 178 -6.69 -8.79 -3.80
N PRO A 179 -5.86 -9.83 -3.94
CA PRO A 179 -5.04 -10.01 -5.13
C PRO A 179 -5.91 -10.34 -6.36
N ALA A 180 -5.35 -10.10 -7.55
CA ALA A 180 -5.91 -10.54 -8.83
C ALA A 180 -4.80 -10.98 -9.80
N PHE A 181 -5.21 -11.52 -10.95
CA PHE A 181 -4.30 -11.97 -11.99
C PHE A 181 -3.90 -10.83 -12.94
N SER A 182 -2.61 -10.65 -13.15
CA SER A 182 -2.04 -9.61 -14.03
C SER A 182 -1.50 -10.12 -15.38
N GLY A 183 -1.59 -11.42 -15.66
CA GLY A 183 -1.04 -12.02 -16.88
C GLY A 183 0.29 -12.74 -16.71
N ILE A 184 0.91 -12.69 -15.53
CA ILE A 184 2.19 -13.37 -15.28
C ILE A 184 1.96 -14.83 -14.89
N VAL A 185 2.63 -15.75 -15.59
CA VAL A 185 2.48 -17.20 -15.40
C VAL A 185 3.83 -17.93 -15.29
N PRO A 186 3.88 -19.10 -14.62
CA PRO A 186 5.06 -19.96 -14.54
C PRO A 186 5.64 -20.37 -15.91
N ARG A 187 6.95 -20.64 -15.95
CA ARG A 187 7.63 -21.15 -17.16
C ARG A 187 7.04 -22.46 -17.67
N SER A 188 6.58 -23.30 -16.74
CA SER A 188 5.96 -24.59 -16.98
C SER A 188 4.66 -24.51 -17.79
N PHE A 189 4.08 -23.32 -17.95
CA PHE A 189 2.91 -23.12 -18.82
C PHE A 189 3.20 -23.52 -20.28
N LYS A 190 4.45 -23.38 -20.75
CA LYS A 190 4.79 -23.80 -22.11
C LYS A 190 4.64 -25.32 -22.31
N ARG A 191 4.74 -26.13 -21.24
CA ARG A 191 4.52 -27.58 -21.28
C ARG A 191 3.03 -27.92 -21.39
N ILE A 192 2.20 -27.29 -20.57
CA ILE A 192 0.76 -27.62 -20.52
C ILE A 192 -0.07 -26.86 -21.56
N PHE A 193 0.41 -25.72 -22.03
CA PHE A 193 -0.19 -24.90 -23.07
C PHE A 193 0.86 -24.49 -24.11
N PRO A 194 1.32 -25.43 -24.97
CA PRO A 194 2.38 -25.17 -25.95
C PRO A 194 2.01 -24.08 -26.96
N ASP A 195 0.72 -23.94 -27.27
CA ASP A 195 0.20 -22.97 -28.26
C ASP A 195 -0.20 -21.63 -27.64
N ALA A 196 -0.10 -21.49 -26.31
CA ALA A 196 -0.39 -20.22 -25.65
C ALA A 196 0.57 -19.13 -26.11
N ASN A 197 0.04 -17.92 -26.30
CA ASN A 197 0.81 -16.75 -26.65
C ASN A 197 1.55 -16.21 -25.41
N LEU A 198 2.69 -16.83 -25.14
CA LEU A 198 3.56 -16.55 -24.00
C LEU A 198 4.79 -15.77 -24.44
N THR A 199 5.03 -14.61 -23.85
CA THR A 199 6.26 -13.83 -24.05
C THR A 199 7.13 -13.90 -22.81
N LYS A 200 8.40 -14.27 -22.95
CA LYS A 200 9.35 -14.28 -21.83
C LYS A 200 9.61 -12.84 -21.40
N MET A 201 9.42 -12.55 -20.11
CA MET A 201 9.70 -11.22 -19.58
C MET A 201 11.21 -10.91 -19.58
N SER A 202 11.55 -9.63 -19.48
CA SER A 202 12.94 -9.19 -19.37
C SER A 202 13.56 -9.59 -18.02
N ASN A 203 14.89 -9.59 -17.95
CA ASN A 203 15.61 -9.76 -16.70
C ASN A 203 15.32 -8.57 -15.76
N TRP A 204 15.04 -8.87 -14.49
CA TRP A 204 14.86 -7.86 -13.45
C TRP A 204 16.03 -7.93 -12.46
N ASN A 205 16.67 -6.78 -12.22
CA ASN A 205 17.74 -6.61 -11.24
C ASN A 205 18.90 -7.64 -11.32
N ASN A 206 19.24 -8.08 -12.54
CA ASN A 206 20.33 -9.02 -12.84
C ASN A 206 20.19 -10.41 -12.19
N PHE A 207 18.96 -10.83 -11.83
CA PHE A 207 18.74 -12.21 -11.38
C PHE A 207 19.01 -13.20 -12.53
N GLU A 208 19.66 -14.32 -12.25
CA GLU A 208 19.89 -15.36 -13.25
C GLU A 208 18.57 -15.88 -13.85
N ASP A 209 18.62 -16.45 -15.06
CA ASP A 209 17.42 -16.95 -15.75
C ASP A 209 16.68 -18.06 -15.00
N SER A 210 17.36 -18.74 -14.08
CA SER A 210 16.79 -19.69 -13.12
C SER A 210 15.79 -19.04 -12.17
N TYR A 211 15.99 -17.75 -11.83
CA TYR A 211 15.24 -17.00 -10.82
C TYR A 211 14.46 -15.80 -11.36
N CYS A 212 14.74 -15.38 -12.59
CA CYS A 212 13.79 -14.71 -13.48
C CYS A 212 13.31 -15.77 -14.49
N CYS A 213 12.84 -15.51 -15.70
CA CYS A 213 11.99 -14.44 -16.11
C CYS A 213 10.66 -15.12 -16.43
N PRO A 214 9.59 -14.90 -15.65
CA PRO A 214 8.33 -15.59 -15.89
C PRO A 214 7.77 -15.25 -17.26
N TYR A 215 6.76 -16.00 -17.69
CA TYR A 215 6.06 -15.68 -18.93
C TYR A 215 4.97 -14.64 -18.66
N TYR A 216 4.83 -13.69 -19.58
CA TYR A 216 3.63 -12.89 -19.73
C TYR A 216 2.71 -13.56 -20.75
N LEU A 217 1.52 -13.94 -20.29
CA LEU A 217 0.44 -14.42 -21.13
C LEU A 217 -0.21 -13.23 -21.84
N SER A 218 -0.26 -13.29 -23.17
CA SER A 218 -0.86 -12.24 -23.97
C SER A 218 -2.30 -11.97 -23.54
N PRO A 219 -2.72 -10.69 -23.41
CA PRO A 219 -4.06 -10.35 -22.93
C PRO A 219 -5.16 -10.77 -23.92
N VAL A 220 -4.82 -10.98 -25.19
CA VAL A 220 -5.77 -11.47 -26.20
C VAL A 220 -5.82 -13.00 -26.29
N ASP A 221 -5.00 -13.71 -25.51
CA ASP A 221 -5.05 -15.16 -25.44
C ASP A 221 -6.31 -15.62 -24.66
N PRO A 222 -7.10 -16.59 -25.17
CA PRO A 222 -8.28 -17.09 -24.48
C PRO A 222 -8.03 -17.59 -23.05
N LEU A 223 -6.80 -18.02 -22.74
CA LEU A 223 -6.42 -18.46 -21.39
C LEU A 223 -6.41 -17.32 -20.37
N PHE A 224 -6.21 -16.08 -20.80
CA PHE A 224 -6.05 -14.94 -19.87
C PHE A 224 -7.29 -14.77 -18.98
N GLY A 225 -8.46 -14.66 -19.61
CA GLY A 225 -9.72 -14.53 -18.90
C GLY A 225 -10.05 -15.77 -18.06
N LYS A 226 -9.74 -16.97 -18.59
CA LYS A 226 -9.98 -18.24 -17.89
C LYS A 226 -9.17 -18.31 -16.59
N ILE A 227 -7.87 -18.08 -16.64
CA ILE A 227 -6.96 -18.16 -15.48
C ILE A 227 -7.31 -17.10 -14.45
N GLY A 228 -7.53 -15.84 -14.88
CA GLY A 228 -7.91 -14.78 -13.95
C GLY A 228 -9.23 -15.06 -13.22
N SER A 229 -10.21 -15.62 -13.93
CA SER A 229 -11.48 -16.04 -13.32
C SER A 229 -11.31 -17.21 -12.36
N MET A 230 -10.48 -18.21 -12.71
CA MET A 230 -10.19 -19.36 -11.86
C MET A 230 -9.55 -18.89 -10.55
N PHE A 231 -8.53 -18.03 -10.63
CA PHE A 231 -7.86 -17.49 -9.45
C PHE A 231 -8.82 -16.73 -8.52
N LEU A 232 -9.62 -15.82 -9.06
CA LEU A 232 -10.54 -15.05 -8.22
C LEU A 232 -11.63 -15.92 -7.58
N ARG A 233 -12.15 -16.92 -8.31
CA ARG A 233 -13.11 -17.87 -7.74
C ARG A 233 -12.48 -18.71 -6.62
N GLU A 234 -11.28 -19.21 -6.84
CA GLU A 234 -10.54 -20.00 -5.86
C GLU A 234 -10.19 -19.16 -4.62
N TYR A 235 -9.69 -17.93 -4.82
CA TYR A 235 -9.39 -17.01 -3.72
C TYR A 235 -10.65 -16.71 -2.90
N ARG A 236 -11.79 -16.44 -3.55
CA ARG A 236 -13.08 -16.22 -2.87
C ARG A 236 -13.59 -17.45 -2.14
N LEU A 237 -13.37 -18.65 -2.68
CA LEU A 237 -13.72 -19.90 -2.02
C LEU A 237 -12.94 -20.06 -0.71
N ILE A 238 -11.64 -19.73 -0.73
CA ILE A 238 -10.73 -19.93 0.41
C ILE A 238 -10.94 -18.86 1.48
N TYR A 239 -10.99 -17.58 1.10
CA TYR A 239 -10.94 -16.43 2.00
C TYR A 239 -12.24 -15.64 2.11
N GLY A 240 -13.25 -15.97 1.31
CA GLY A 240 -14.48 -15.19 1.21
C GLY A 240 -14.33 -13.97 0.29
N GLY A 241 -15.31 -13.08 0.37
CA GLY A 241 -15.41 -11.90 -0.50
C GLY A 241 -16.80 -11.78 -1.11
N GLY A 242 -17.32 -10.56 -1.11
CA GLY A 242 -18.66 -10.25 -1.61
C GLY A 242 -18.64 -9.73 -3.05
N GLU A 243 -19.65 -8.93 -3.35
CA GLU A 243 -19.67 -8.07 -4.53
C GLU A 243 -18.97 -6.75 -4.22
N ASN A 244 -18.62 -6.00 -5.26
CA ASN A 244 -18.04 -4.66 -5.15
C ASN A 244 -16.72 -4.61 -4.38
N GLN A 245 -15.92 -5.67 -4.48
CA GLN A 245 -14.63 -5.75 -3.81
C GLN A 245 -13.58 -4.95 -4.58
N MET A 246 -12.50 -4.62 -3.88
CA MET A 246 -11.32 -4.00 -4.46
C MET A 246 -10.25 -5.06 -4.69
N TYR A 247 -9.66 -5.07 -5.89
CA TYR A 247 -8.66 -6.04 -6.28
C TYR A 247 -7.39 -5.35 -6.77
N SER A 248 -6.23 -5.87 -6.41
CA SER A 248 -4.93 -5.33 -6.82
C SER A 248 -4.11 -6.35 -7.59
N CYS A 249 -3.55 -5.89 -8.70
CA CYS A 249 -2.53 -6.58 -9.46
C CYS A 249 -1.83 -5.58 -10.38
N ASP A 250 -0.53 -5.77 -10.61
CA ASP A 250 0.33 -4.79 -11.27
C ASP A 250 1.13 -5.51 -12.38
N PRO A 251 0.71 -5.42 -13.65
CA PRO A 251 1.26 -6.27 -14.72
C PRO A 251 2.71 -5.95 -15.09
N PHE A 252 3.16 -4.72 -14.81
CA PHE A 252 4.42 -4.19 -15.33
C PHE A 252 5.21 -3.41 -14.27
N ASN A 253 5.13 -3.82 -13.00
CA ASN A 253 5.89 -3.17 -11.93
C ASN A 253 7.40 -3.37 -12.17
N GLU A 254 8.12 -2.29 -12.48
CA GLU A 254 9.55 -2.29 -12.83
C GLU A 254 9.93 -3.20 -14.01
N MET A 255 8.95 -3.53 -14.85
CA MET A 255 9.12 -4.36 -16.02
C MET A 255 8.66 -3.60 -17.24
N THR A 256 9.44 -3.63 -18.31
CA THR A 256 8.99 -3.06 -19.58
C THR A 256 8.01 -4.04 -20.23
N PRO A 257 6.79 -3.61 -20.61
CA PRO A 257 5.89 -4.48 -21.34
C PRO A 257 6.57 -5.00 -22.62
N PRO A 258 6.39 -6.28 -23.00
CA PRO A 258 7.00 -6.82 -24.21
C PRO A 258 6.70 -5.98 -25.46
N ASN A 259 7.63 -5.97 -26.41
CA ASN A 259 7.44 -5.24 -27.66
C ASN A 259 6.15 -5.68 -28.38
N GLY A 260 5.36 -4.72 -28.85
CA GLY A 260 4.07 -4.98 -29.48
C GLY A 260 2.92 -5.29 -28.52
N THR A 261 3.11 -5.19 -27.20
CA THR A 261 2.02 -5.35 -26.22
C THR A 261 0.90 -4.33 -26.50
N ASN A 262 -0.31 -4.84 -26.73
CA ASN A 262 -1.51 -4.02 -26.83
C ASN A 262 -1.93 -3.58 -25.42
N LEU A 263 -1.59 -2.33 -25.05
CA LEU A 263 -1.82 -1.80 -23.70
C LEU A 263 -3.31 -1.66 -23.38
N LYS A 264 -4.12 -1.29 -24.37
CA LYS A 264 -5.58 -1.27 -24.22
C LYS A 264 -6.14 -2.65 -23.92
N ALA A 265 -5.70 -3.68 -24.63
CA ALA A 265 -6.11 -5.05 -24.39
C ALA A 265 -5.62 -5.56 -23.03
N ALA A 266 -4.41 -5.19 -22.61
CA ALA A 266 -3.88 -5.55 -21.29
C ALA A 266 -4.79 -5.07 -20.15
N GLY A 267 -5.10 -3.77 -20.11
CA GLY A 267 -5.99 -3.22 -19.09
C GLY A 267 -7.42 -3.79 -19.18
N ASN A 268 -7.97 -3.92 -20.39
CA ASN A 268 -9.29 -4.51 -20.61
C ASN A 268 -9.39 -5.95 -20.10
N SER A 269 -8.38 -6.77 -20.36
CA SER A 269 -8.44 -8.22 -20.07
C SER A 269 -8.27 -8.50 -18.58
N ILE A 270 -7.40 -7.75 -17.90
CA ILE A 270 -7.29 -7.77 -16.44
C ILE A 270 -8.63 -7.42 -15.81
N PHE A 271 -9.22 -6.30 -16.21
CA PHE A 271 -10.47 -5.83 -15.64
C PHE A 271 -11.67 -6.73 -16.01
N SER A 272 -11.68 -7.30 -17.21
CA SER A 272 -12.70 -8.26 -17.65
C SER A 272 -12.61 -9.56 -16.85
N ALA A 273 -11.40 -10.04 -16.52
CA ALA A 273 -11.22 -11.20 -15.66
C ALA A 273 -11.80 -10.94 -14.26
N MET A 274 -11.54 -9.76 -13.68
CA MET A 274 -12.15 -9.34 -12.40
C MET A 274 -13.69 -9.32 -12.48
N THR A 275 -14.23 -8.61 -13.48
CA THR A 275 -15.68 -8.40 -13.62
C THR A 275 -16.46 -9.61 -14.13
N SER A 276 -15.77 -10.66 -14.55
CA SER A 276 -16.39 -11.96 -14.81
C SER A 276 -16.80 -12.69 -13.52
N VAL A 277 -16.16 -12.36 -12.38
CA VAL A 277 -16.41 -12.97 -11.06
C VAL A 277 -17.11 -11.99 -10.12
N ASP A 278 -16.79 -10.70 -10.21
CA ASP A 278 -17.39 -9.64 -9.41
C ASP A 278 -17.71 -8.42 -10.29
N LYS A 279 -18.98 -8.27 -10.68
CA LYS A 279 -19.45 -7.16 -11.51
C LYS A 279 -19.14 -5.78 -10.90
N GLY A 280 -19.00 -5.73 -9.58
CA GLY A 280 -18.67 -4.55 -8.79
C GLY A 280 -17.18 -4.27 -8.62
N ALA A 281 -16.28 -5.10 -9.15
CA ALA A 281 -14.83 -5.01 -8.95
C ALA A 281 -14.21 -3.63 -9.25
N ILE A 282 -13.48 -3.07 -8.29
CA ILE A 282 -12.59 -1.91 -8.52
C ILE A 282 -11.15 -2.40 -8.59
N TRP A 283 -10.42 -2.02 -9.64
CA TRP A 283 -9.02 -2.34 -9.76
C TRP A 283 -8.15 -1.29 -9.07
N VAL A 284 -7.49 -1.67 -7.98
CA VAL A 284 -6.46 -0.87 -7.32
C VAL A 284 -5.12 -1.11 -7.99
N LEU A 285 -4.58 -0.07 -8.63
CA LEU A 285 -3.37 -0.11 -9.44
C LEU A 285 -2.25 0.70 -8.77
N GLN A 286 -1.07 0.11 -8.58
CA GLN A 286 0.11 0.86 -8.19
C GLN A 286 0.57 1.75 -9.34
N GLY A 287 0.66 3.06 -9.09
CA GLY A 287 1.16 4.04 -10.07
C GLY A 287 2.68 3.96 -10.32
N TRP A 288 3.42 3.10 -9.60
CA TRP A 288 4.89 3.06 -9.65
C TRP A 288 5.43 2.81 -11.05
N MET A 289 4.81 1.93 -11.84
CA MET A 289 5.26 1.63 -13.19
C MET A 289 5.34 2.89 -14.07
N PHE A 290 4.45 3.86 -13.87
CA PHE A 290 4.46 5.13 -14.60
C PHE A 290 5.69 5.98 -14.26
N GLN A 291 6.21 5.86 -13.04
CA GLN A 291 7.40 6.57 -12.58
C GLN A 291 8.70 5.80 -12.87
N SER A 292 8.79 4.51 -12.50
CA SER A 292 10.00 3.70 -12.69
C SER A 292 10.28 3.44 -14.18
N GLY A 293 9.24 3.23 -14.97
CA GLY A 293 9.30 3.07 -16.42
C GLY A 293 8.97 4.33 -17.21
N LYS A 294 9.23 5.54 -16.69
CA LYS A 294 8.76 6.82 -17.27
C LYS A 294 9.03 7.03 -18.77
N TYR A 295 10.12 6.45 -19.30
CA TYR A 295 10.46 6.54 -20.72
C TYR A 295 9.57 5.65 -21.60
N TYR A 296 9.21 4.47 -21.09
CA TYR A 296 8.21 3.62 -21.73
C TYR A 296 6.82 4.22 -21.55
N TRP A 297 6.46 4.58 -20.32
CA TRP A 297 5.14 5.08 -19.92
C TRP A 297 4.97 6.56 -20.21
N THR A 298 4.97 6.89 -21.51
CA THR A 298 4.59 8.22 -22.01
C THR A 298 3.14 8.52 -21.68
N LYS A 299 2.76 9.80 -21.77
CA LYS A 299 1.37 10.24 -21.56
C LYS A 299 0.38 9.49 -22.45
N THR A 300 0.73 9.28 -23.72
CA THR A 300 -0.08 8.53 -24.70
C THR A 300 -0.30 7.08 -24.29
N ARG A 301 0.78 6.35 -23.96
CA ARG A 301 0.69 4.93 -23.55
C ARG A 301 -0.04 4.77 -22.22
N SER A 302 0.21 5.67 -21.27
CA SER A 302 -0.47 5.67 -19.98
C SER A 302 -1.96 5.94 -20.15
N LYS A 303 -2.34 6.86 -21.05
CA LYS A 303 -3.74 7.14 -21.39
C LYS A 303 -4.39 5.90 -22.00
N GLU A 304 -3.78 5.29 -23.00
CA GLU A 304 -4.30 4.08 -23.65
C GLU A 304 -4.61 2.97 -22.63
N PHE A 305 -3.70 2.74 -21.68
CA PHE A 305 -3.87 1.75 -20.62
C PHE A 305 -4.97 2.16 -19.62
N LEU A 306 -4.93 3.37 -19.05
CA LEU A 306 -5.84 3.79 -17.99
C LEU A 306 -7.27 4.03 -18.47
N THR A 307 -7.46 4.40 -19.75
CA THR A 307 -8.78 4.58 -20.36
C THR A 307 -9.31 3.31 -21.03
N SER A 308 -8.60 2.19 -20.91
CA SER A 308 -9.14 0.89 -21.33
C SER A 308 -10.31 0.48 -20.41
N VAL A 309 -10.18 0.77 -19.12
CA VAL A 309 -11.19 0.47 -18.09
C VAL A 309 -12.13 1.66 -17.90
N PRO A 310 -13.44 1.45 -17.62
CA PRO A 310 -14.37 2.54 -17.37
C PRO A 310 -13.90 3.49 -16.26
N LEU A 311 -14.27 4.76 -16.37
CA LEU A 311 -13.95 5.77 -15.35
C LEU A 311 -14.53 5.38 -13.99
N GLY A 312 -13.75 5.58 -12.92
CA GLY A 312 -14.12 5.22 -11.56
C GLY A 312 -13.91 3.73 -11.22
N ARG A 313 -13.41 2.93 -12.16
CA ARG A 313 -13.20 1.48 -11.99
C ARG A 313 -11.73 1.08 -11.87
N ILE A 314 -10.82 2.04 -12.07
CA ILE A 314 -9.44 1.96 -11.59
C ILE A 314 -9.29 2.97 -10.45
N LEU A 315 -8.74 2.54 -9.32
CA LEU A 315 -8.25 3.40 -8.25
C LEU A 315 -6.72 3.40 -8.29
N VAL A 316 -6.12 4.51 -8.70
CA VAL A 316 -4.66 4.59 -8.80
C VAL A 316 -4.04 4.98 -7.46
N LEU A 317 -3.04 4.24 -7.00
CA LEU A 317 -2.19 4.64 -5.90
C LEU A 317 -1.02 5.45 -6.47
N ASP A 318 -1.05 6.78 -6.32
CA ASP A 318 0.08 7.64 -6.71
C ASP A 318 1.22 7.47 -5.71
N LEU A 319 2.03 6.44 -5.96
CA LEU A 319 2.75 5.70 -4.92
C LEU A 319 3.79 6.54 -4.17
N GLN A 320 4.36 7.57 -4.80
CA GLN A 320 5.40 8.45 -4.23
C GLN A 320 5.06 9.92 -4.48
N SER A 321 3.85 10.32 -4.10
CA SER A 321 3.35 11.67 -4.36
C SER A 321 4.14 12.76 -3.62
N GLU A 322 4.80 12.41 -2.52
CA GLU A 322 5.62 13.35 -1.74
C GLU A 322 6.92 13.76 -2.44
N LYS A 323 7.37 13.01 -3.45
CA LYS A 323 8.64 13.28 -4.15
C LYS A 323 8.46 13.41 -5.65
N THR A 324 7.76 12.48 -6.28
CA THR A 324 7.63 12.34 -7.73
C THR A 324 6.17 12.07 -8.11
N PRO A 325 5.25 13.00 -7.83
CA PRO A 325 3.83 12.81 -8.12
C PRO A 325 3.59 12.60 -9.62
N GLN A 326 2.75 11.62 -9.96
CA GLN A 326 2.42 11.32 -11.34
C GLN A 326 1.07 11.91 -11.78
N TYR A 327 0.20 12.26 -10.83
CA TYR A 327 -1.13 12.83 -11.12
C TYR A 327 -1.04 14.08 -12.01
N ASP A 328 -0.08 14.98 -11.79
CA ASP A 328 0.12 16.18 -12.62
C ASP A 328 0.55 15.83 -14.05
N ARG A 329 1.47 14.87 -14.20
CA ARG A 329 1.99 14.43 -15.51
C ARG A 329 0.92 13.74 -16.35
N LEU A 330 0.00 13.05 -15.69
CA LEU A 330 -1.01 12.17 -16.30
C LEU A 330 -2.43 12.78 -16.25
N ASP A 331 -2.54 14.11 -16.16
CA ASP A 331 -3.83 14.84 -16.13
C ASP A 331 -4.84 14.25 -15.13
N ASN A 332 -4.43 14.07 -13.88
CA ASN A 332 -5.20 13.39 -12.83
C ASN A 332 -5.67 11.99 -13.29
N TYR A 333 -4.72 11.22 -13.82
CA TYR A 333 -4.93 9.87 -14.35
C TYR A 333 -6.07 9.79 -15.38
N PHE A 334 -6.18 10.83 -16.21
CA PHE A 334 -7.19 10.97 -17.25
C PHE A 334 -8.63 10.79 -16.74
N GLY A 335 -8.89 11.21 -15.50
CA GLY A 335 -10.19 11.15 -14.85
C GLY A 335 -10.41 9.95 -13.94
N GLN A 336 -9.49 8.98 -13.89
CA GLN A 336 -9.57 7.90 -12.89
C GLN A 336 -9.30 8.47 -11.47
N PRO A 337 -10.00 7.97 -10.44
CA PRO A 337 -9.73 8.38 -9.07
C PRO A 337 -8.34 7.92 -8.62
N TYR A 338 -7.69 8.73 -7.77
CA TYR A 338 -6.40 8.36 -7.19
C TYR A 338 -6.30 8.65 -5.69
N ILE A 339 -5.34 7.99 -5.06
CA ILE A 339 -4.93 8.22 -3.68
C ILE A 339 -3.53 8.83 -3.70
N TRP A 340 -3.38 9.99 -3.04
CA TRP A 340 -2.09 10.63 -2.83
C TRP A 340 -1.32 9.84 -1.77
N CYS A 341 -0.27 9.11 -2.15
CA CYS A 341 0.45 8.25 -1.22
C CYS A 341 1.82 8.84 -0.85
N MET A 342 2.20 8.69 0.41
CA MET A 342 3.56 8.91 0.88
C MET A 342 4.30 7.58 0.91
N LEU A 343 5.29 7.41 0.04
CA LEU A 343 6.14 6.21 0.02
C LEU A 343 7.10 6.25 1.21
N HIS A 344 7.83 7.35 1.36
CA HIS A 344 8.81 7.58 2.42
C HIS A 344 10.01 6.63 2.43
N ASN A 345 9.80 5.35 2.73
CA ASN A 345 10.85 4.37 2.99
C ASN A 345 11.05 3.39 1.82
N PHE A 346 12.30 3.13 1.47
CA PHE A 346 12.73 2.08 0.54
C PHE A 346 13.53 1.01 1.27
N GLY A 347 13.21 -0.27 1.01
CA GLY A 347 13.93 -1.44 1.51
C GLY A 347 13.90 -1.67 3.03
N GLY A 348 13.11 -0.91 3.79
CA GLY A 348 13.22 -0.90 5.27
C GLY A 348 14.49 -0.21 5.77
N THR A 349 15.15 0.58 4.92
CA THR A 349 16.44 1.20 5.27
C THR A 349 16.27 2.21 6.40
N LEU A 350 17.14 2.13 7.41
CA LEU A 350 17.13 3.04 8.55
C LEU A 350 17.86 4.36 8.23
N GLY A 351 17.39 5.44 8.85
CA GLY A 351 18.02 6.76 8.77
C GLY A 351 17.03 7.88 9.08
N LEU A 352 17.49 8.96 9.69
CA LEU A 352 16.64 10.13 9.95
C LEU A 352 16.41 10.90 8.64
N HIS A 353 15.21 10.82 8.10
CA HIS A 353 14.78 11.50 6.88
C HIS A 353 13.26 11.71 6.90
N GLY A 354 12.76 12.59 6.03
CA GLY A 354 11.33 12.85 5.89
C GLY A 354 11.04 14.17 5.19
N SER A 355 9.97 14.20 4.38
CA SER A 355 9.55 15.38 3.61
C SER A 355 8.42 16.14 4.30
N ALA A 356 8.56 16.44 5.60
CA ALA A 356 7.49 16.99 6.45
C ALA A 356 6.80 18.24 5.88
N SER A 357 7.57 19.22 5.40
CA SER A 357 7.02 20.43 4.76
C SER A 357 6.20 20.13 3.52
N LYS A 358 6.64 19.17 2.70
CA LYS A 358 5.95 18.78 1.47
C LYS A 358 4.66 18.05 1.78
N ILE A 359 4.66 17.06 2.66
CA ILE A 359 3.44 16.33 3.02
C ILE A 359 2.40 17.23 3.70
N ASN A 360 2.86 18.20 4.51
CA ASN A 360 1.98 19.15 5.19
C ASN A 360 1.33 20.18 4.25
N THR A 361 1.79 20.31 3.00
CA THR A 361 1.26 21.31 2.05
C THR A 361 0.72 20.70 0.76
N ALA A 362 1.47 19.78 0.14
CA ALA A 362 1.16 19.22 -1.17
C ALA A 362 -0.15 18.42 -1.19
N VAL A 363 -0.49 17.73 -0.09
CA VAL A 363 -1.77 17.02 0.06
C VAL A 363 -2.95 17.97 -0.12
N TYR A 364 -2.90 19.16 0.50
CA TYR A 364 -3.96 20.17 0.41
C TYR A 364 -4.02 20.79 -0.98
N MET A 365 -2.87 21.03 -1.60
CA MET A 365 -2.78 21.54 -2.98
C MET A 365 -3.39 20.54 -3.97
N ALA A 366 -3.03 19.26 -3.89
CA ALA A 366 -3.56 18.21 -4.74
C ALA A 366 -5.08 18.05 -4.58
N ARG A 367 -5.59 18.15 -3.35
CA ARG A 367 -7.03 18.08 -3.06
C ARG A 367 -7.81 19.28 -3.62
N LYS A 368 -7.25 20.49 -3.52
CA LYS A 368 -7.89 21.75 -3.97
C LYS A 368 -7.65 22.03 -5.46
N ALA A 369 -6.81 21.25 -6.15
CA ALA A 369 -6.49 21.48 -7.56
C ALA A 369 -7.71 21.33 -8.47
N THR A 370 -7.81 22.18 -9.49
CA THR A 370 -8.86 22.11 -10.50
C THR A 370 -8.85 20.75 -11.19
N ASN A 371 -10.01 20.11 -11.32
CA ASN A 371 -10.18 18.78 -11.89
C ASN A 371 -9.44 17.65 -11.15
N SER A 372 -9.04 17.87 -9.89
CA SER A 372 -8.47 16.80 -9.08
C SER A 372 -9.47 15.64 -8.94
N THR A 373 -8.98 14.43 -9.18
CA THR A 373 -9.70 13.18 -8.92
C THR A 373 -9.17 12.47 -7.67
N MET A 374 -8.47 13.22 -6.81
CA MET A 374 -8.00 12.72 -5.52
C MET A 374 -9.20 12.37 -4.63
N ILE A 375 -9.24 11.14 -4.13
CA ILE A 375 -10.30 10.67 -3.21
C ILE A 375 -9.77 10.13 -1.89
N GLY A 376 -8.45 10.23 -1.68
CA GLY A 376 -7.79 9.66 -0.52
C GLY A 376 -6.35 10.09 -0.35
N VAL A 377 -5.86 9.84 0.85
CA VAL A 377 -4.42 9.86 1.17
C VAL A 377 -3.96 8.47 1.57
N GLY A 378 -2.67 8.18 1.48
CA GLY A 378 -2.16 6.85 1.80
C GLY A 378 -0.73 6.81 2.27
N LEU A 379 -0.38 5.67 2.87
CA LEU A 379 0.96 5.30 3.29
C LEU A 379 1.42 4.08 2.49
N THR A 380 2.52 4.20 1.76
CA THR A 380 3.08 3.16 0.88
C THR A 380 4.55 2.83 1.20
N PRO A 381 4.99 2.76 2.47
CA PRO A 381 6.38 2.44 2.78
C PRO A 381 6.73 1.02 2.39
N GLU A 382 7.93 0.83 1.83
CA GLU A 382 8.43 -0.52 1.58
C GLU A 382 8.73 -1.26 2.89
N GLY A 383 9.24 -0.56 3.92
CA GLY A 383 9.39 -1.09 5.27
C GLY A 383 8.96 -0.09 6.36
N ILE A 384 8.50 -0.59 7.49
CA ILE A 384 7.98 0.21 8.63
C ILE A 384 8.98 0.22 9.80
N ASN A 385 8.54 0.62 11.01
CA ASN A 385 9.36 0.70 12.23
C ASN A 385 10.54 1.68 12.14
N GLN A 386 10.32 2.81 11.46
CA GLN A 386 11.24 3.94 11.46
C GLN A 386 10.46 5.25 11.29
N ASN A 387 11.08 6.39 11.61
CA ASN A 387 10.59 7.75 11.30
C ASN A 387 9.11 8.00 11.63
N TYR A 388 8.62 7.42 12.72
CA TYR A 388 7.22 7.44 13.19
C TYR A 388 6.51 8.80 13.02
N VAL A 389 7.23 9.87 13.36
CA VAL A 389 6.78 11.26 13.26
C VAL A 389 6.27 11.65 11.87
N ILE A 390 6.87 11.10 10.81
CA ILE A 390 6.50 11.40 9.43
C ILE A 390 5.20 10.70 9.03
N TYR A 391 5.02 9.45 9.47
CA TYR A 391 3.78 8.69 9.25
C TYR A 391 2.60 9.33 9.97
N GLU A 392 2.81 9.77 11.20
CA GLU A 392 1.78 10.42 12.01
C GLU A 392 1.35 11.78 11.42
N LEU A 393 2.33 12.60 11.00
CA LEU A 393 2.06 13.87 10.32
C LEU A 393 1.26 13.65 9.03
N MET A 394 1.60 12.62 8.26
CA MET A 394 0.89 12.30 7.03
C MET A 394 -0.57 11.90 7.29
N LEU A 395 -0.80 11.05 8.28
CA LEU A 395 -2.14 10.57 8.62
C LEU A 395 -3.04 11.68 9.19
N GLU A 396 -2.48 12.62 9.94
CA GLU A 396 -3.22 13.80 10.42
C GLU A 396 -3.79 14.69 9.30
N ASN A 397 -3.10 14.77 8.16
CA ASN A 397 -3.57 15.54 7.01
C ASN A 397 -4.87 15.00 6.38
N SER A 398 -5.30 13.80 6.79
CA SER A 398 -6.63 13.26 6.44
C SER A 398 -7.77 13.95 7.18
N TRP A 399 -7.49 14.64 8.28
CA TRP A 399 -8.49 15.16 9.23
C TRP A 399 -8.43 16.68 9.43
N LYS A 400 -7.25 17.28 9.20
CA LYS A 400 -7.05 18.72 9.28
C LYS A 400 -7.51 19.44 8.01
N LYS A 401 -8.16 20.59 8.13
CA LYS A 401 -8.64 21.36 6.98
C LYS A 401 -7.53 22.19 6.30
N GLU A 402 -6.52 22.56 7.06
CA GLU A 402 -5.39 23.38 6.60
C GLU A 402 -4.06 22.83 7.13
N PRO A 403 -2.92 23.16 6.47
CA PRO A 403 -1.58 22.82 6.92
C PRO A 403 -1.31 23.20 8.38
N SER A 404 -0.57 22.36 9.10
CA SER A 404 -0.14 22.66 10.47
C SER A 404 1.05 23.62 10.50
N ASN A 405 1.16 24.46 11.53
CA ASN A 405 2.44 25.05 11.89
C ASN A 405 3.35 23.93 12.40
N LEU A 406 4.32 23.52 11.57
CA LEU A 406 5.17 22.37 11.89
C LEU A 406 5.95 22.54 13.19
N THR A 407 6.43 23.74 13.49
CA THR A 407 7.16 24.02 14.73
C THR A 407 6.30 23.74 15.96
N GLU A 408 5.06 24.24 15.96
CA GLU A 408 4.10 24.00 17.06
C GLU A 408 3.64 22.55 17.10
N TRP A 409 3.39 21.96 15.93
CA TRP A 409 2.97 20.57 15.81
C TRP A 409 3.97 19.61 16.45
N TYR A 410 5.26 19.78 16.14
CA TYR A 410 6.32 19.00 16.76
C TYR A 410 6.35 19.24 18.28
N LYS A 411 6.37 20.50 18.72
CA LYS A 411 6.44 20.87 20.14
C LYS A 411 5.32 20.23 20.96
N ASN A 412 4.09 20.26 20.45
CA ASN A 412 2.91 19.81 21.19
C ASN A 412 2.64 18.30 21.06
N GLY A 413 2.92 17.70 19.90
CA GLY A 413 2.54 16.31 19.60
C GLY A 413 3.64 15.27 19.86
N TRP A 414 4.91 15.67 19.77
CA TRP A 414 6.07 14.76 19.90
C TRP A 414 7.00 15.14 21.06
N PHE A 415 6.91 16.37 21.55
CA PHE A 415 7.74 16.86 22.65
C PHE A 415 7.00 17.21 23.96
N PRO A 416 5.95 16.49 24.40
CA PRO A 416 5.42 16.67 25.76
C PRO A 416 6.33 16.06 26.85
N TYR A 417 7.60 15.80 26.52
CA TYR A 417 8.61 15.38 27.47
C TYR A 417 9.11 16.61 28.24
N ASN A 418 8.91 16.63 29.55
CA ASN A 418 9.60 17.52 30.50
C ASN A 418 11.12 17.21 30.56
N LEU A 419 11.78 17.08 29.41
CA LEU A 419 13.22 16.96 29.29
C LEU A 419 13.73 18.30 28.73
N LEU A 420 14.20 19.16 29.64
CA LEU A 420 14.98 20.38 29.44
C LEU A 420 14.84 21.05 28.04
N PRO A 421 14.03 22.12 27.92
CA PRO A 421 13.76 22.83 26.66
C PRO A 421 15.01 23.31 25.90
N LEU A 422 16.13 23.49 26.59
CA LEU A 422 17.34 24.12 26.04
C LEU A 422 18.21 23.18 25.20
N PHE A 423 18.33 21.90 25.55
CA PHE A 423 19.19 20.95 24.82
C PHE A 423 18.56 20.49 23.50
N PHE A 424 17.23 20.32 23.47
CA PHE A 424 16.51 19.86 22.27
C PHE A 424 16.19 20.97 21.27
N HIS A 425 16.01 22.24 21.69
CA HIS A 425 15.90 23.38 20.76
C HIS A 425 17.18 23.55 19.95
N VAL A 426 18.36 23.31 20.54
CA VAL A 426 19.64 23.38 19.84
C VAL A 426 19.79 22.22 18.87
N GLN A 427 19.46 20.98 19.26
CA GLN A 427 19.52 19.84 18.34
C GLN A 427 18.55 19.97 17.16
N MET A 428 17.27 20.32 17.36
CA MET A 428 16.30 20.45 16.25
C MET A 428 16.41 21.77 15.49
N GLY A 429 16.90 22.85 16.11
CA GLY A 429 17.38 24.03 15.40
C GLY A 429 18.54 23.67 14.48
N MET A 430 19.48 22.85 14.94
CA MET A 430 20.54 22.27 14.12
C MET A 430 20.02 21.25 13.09
N PHE A 431 18.93 20.51 13.33
CA PHE A 431 18.32 19.61 12.32
C PHE A 431 17.62 20.39 11.21
N ASN A 432 16.88 21.45 11.55
CA ASN A 432 16.31 22.36 10.55
C ASN A 432 17.43 23.08 9.78
N ILE A 433 18.51 23.50 10.45
CA ILE A 433 19.68 24.09 9.80
C ILE A 433 20.42 23.04 8.94
N ALA A 434 20.61 21.80 9.39
CA ALA A 434 21.29 20.75 8.63
C ALA A 434 20.51 20.35 7.37
N LEU A 435 19.18 20.23 7.48
CA LEU A 435 18.30 20.01 6.34
C LEU A 435 18.23 21.22 5.39
N TYR A 436 18.33 22.44 5.92
CA TYR A 436 18.45 23.67 5.13
C TYR A 436 19.83 23.79 4.44
N VAL A 437 20.90 23.36 5.11
CA VAL A 437 22.28 23.34 4.60
C VAL A 437 22.42 22.33 3.46
N THR A 438 21.77 21.16 3.53
CA THR A 438 21.68 20.23 2.38
C THR A 438 20.88 20.78 1.19
N LYS A 439 20.07 21.84 1.39
CA LYS A 439 19.29 22.50 0.32
C LYS A 439 19.98 23.74 -0.24
N VAL A 440 20.93 24.33 0.49
CA VAL A 440 21.66 25.57 0.12
C VAL A 440 23.09 25.27 -0.34
N LEU A 441 23.70 24.18 0.10
CA LEU A 441 24.97 23.69 -0.43
C LEU A 441 24.71 22.60 -1.47
N ASP A 442 24.83 22.99 -2.74
CA ASP A 442 24.89 22.12 -3.91
C ASP A 442 26.17 21.26 -3.87
N ILE A 443 26.27 20.34 -2.90
CA ILE A 443 27.38 19.40 -2.81
C ILE A 443 27.11 18.28 -3.81
N LYS A 444 27.63 18.46 -5.02
CA LYS A 444 27.79 17.41 -6.03
C LYS A 444 28.60 16.27 -5.42
N TYR A 445 27.94 15.15 -5.11
CA TYR A 445 28.64 13.87 -4.97
C TYR A 445 29.07 13.42 -6.37
N LYS A 446 30.36 13.53 -6.64
CA LYS A 446 31.01 12.91 -7.78
C LYS A 446 31.42 11.51 -7.35
N THR A 447 30.71 10.48 -7.81
CA THR A 447 31.17 9.09 -7.66
C THR A 447 32.20 8.82 -8.73
N ASP A 448 33.48 9.02 -8.39
CA ASP A 448 34.57 8.46 -9.19
C ASP A 448 34.60 6.94 -8.97
N ASN A 449 34.40 6.21 -10.07
CA ASN A 449 34.78 4.82 -10.35
C ASN A 449 35.07 3.89 -9.16
N LEU A 450 34.16 2.95 -8.92
CA LEU A 450 34.52 1.58 -8.54
C LEU A 450 33.74 0.61 -9.45
N ARG A 451 34.51 -0.19 -10.18
CA ARG A 451 34.08 -1.19 -11.17
C ARG A 451 33.33 -2.35 -10.53
#